data_AF-A0A2K1EAE0-F1
#
_entry.id   AF-A0A2K1EAE0-F1
#
_cell.length_a   1.000
_cell.length_b   1.000
_cell.length_c   1.000
_cell.angle_alpha   90.00
_cell.angle_beta   90.00
_cell.angle_gamma   90.00
#
_symmetry.space_group_name_H-M   'P 1'
#
loop_
_entity.id
_entity.type
_entity.pdbx_description
1 polymer ?
#
loop_
_entity_poly.entity_id
_entity_poly.type
_entity_poly.pdbx_seq_one_letter_code
_entity_poly.pdbx_strand_id
1 'polypeptide(L)'
;MTGSTTKGSILAWGWAFSVLLLITYLLCVAFGLIAPDTFHMHEAWAPLLPGFDWLTWPGFFAGAIGSFLYGWYIAILGVPLVRYFRKRIG
;
A
#
# COMPACT_ATOMS: atom_id res chain seq x y z
N MET A 1 -14.29 -16.15 -19.26
CA MET A 1 -14.21 -15.32 -18.04
C MET A 1 -14.27 -16.25 -16.84
N THR A 2 -13.11 -16.68 -16.33
CA THR A 2 -13.03 -17.61 -15.20
C THR A 2 -13.65 -16.96 -13.97
N GLY A 3 -14.72 -17.56 -13.45
CA GLY A 3 -15.41 -17.11 -12.24
C GLY A 3 -14.49 -17.26 -11.03
N SER A 4 -13.64 -16.26 -10.80
CA SER A 4 -12.77 -16.27 -9.62
C SER A 4 -13.61 -16.16 -8.36
N THR A 5 -13.44 -17.13 -7.46
CA THR A 5 -14.00 -17.10 -6.10
C THR A 5 -13.51 -15.83 -5.39
N THR A 6 -14.34 -15.19 -4.56
CA THR A 6 -13.99 -13.96 -3.82
C THR A 6 -12.62 -14.04 -3.17
N LYS A 7 -12.28 -15.20 -2.58
CA LYS A 7 -10.98 -15.48 -1.97
C LYS A 7 -9.80 -15.40 -2.97
N GLY A 8 -9.98 -15.96 -4.16
CA GLY A 8 -8.96 -15.92 -5.22
C GLY A 8 -8.75 -14.50 -5.77
N SER A 9 -9.83 -13.73 -5.90
CA SER A 9 -9.71 -12.31 -6.24
C SER A 9 -8.97 -11.53 -5.15
N ILE A 10 -9.30 -11.73 -3.87
CA ILE A 10 -8.60 -11.06 -2.76
C ILE A 10 -7.10 -11.40 -2.77
N LEU A 11 -6.72 -12.66 -3.01
CA LEU A 11 -5.31 -13.05 -3.07
C LEU A 11 -4.57 -12.36 -4.22
N ALA A 12 -5.14 -12.38 -5.42
CA ALA A 12 -4.50 -11.77 -6.59
C ALA A 12 -4.34 -10.25 -6.41
N TRP A 13 -5.41 -9.57 -5.99
CA TRP A 13 -5.38 -8.12 -5.76
C TRP A 13 -4.50 -7.74 -4.56
N GLY A 14 -4.50 -8.56 -3.50
CA GLY A 14 -3.67 -8.36 -2.31
C GLY A 14 -2.20 -8.36 -2.67
N TRP A 15 -1.73 -9.40 -3.35
CA TRP A 15 -0.33 -9.45 -3.81
C TRP A 15 0.01 -8.32 -4.79
N ALA A 16 -0.84 -8.06 -5.79
CA ALA A 16 -0.58 -7.01 -6.77
C ALA A 16 -0.44 -5.63 -6.14
N PHE A 17 -1.39 -5.23 -5.29
CA PHE A 17 -1.35 -3.93 -4.63
C PHE A 17 -0.25 -3.83 -3.58
N SER A 18 0.03 -4.90 -2.83
CA SER A 18 1.08 -4.87 -1.82
C SER A 18 2.46 -4.72 -2.43
N VAL A 19 2.74 -5.45 -3.52
CA VAL A 19 4.00 -5.32 -4.26
C VAL A 19 4.12 -3.95 -4.93
N LEU A 20 3.03 -3.46 -5.53
CA LEU A 20 3.02 -2.13 -6.15
C LEU A 20 3.31 -1.03 -5.12
N LEU A 21 2.61 -1.03 -3.98
CA LEU A 21 2.82 -0.03 -2.92
C LEU A 21 4.22 -0.13 -2.32
N LEU A 22 4.74 -1.34 -2.14
CA LEU A 22 6.11 -1.54 -1.66
C LEU A 22 7.14 -0.96 -2.65
N ILE A 23 6.98 -1.20 -3.95
CA ILE A 23 7.86 -0.63 -4.99
C ILE A 23 7.76 0.90 -4.99
N THR A 24 6.54 1.46 -4.95
CA THR A 24 6.34 2.90 -4.88
C THR A 24 6.99 3.50 -3.64
N TYR A 25 6.85 2.85 -2.48
CA TYR A 25 7.52 3.25 -1.25
C TYR A 25 9.05 3.29 -1.41
N LEU A 26 9.66 2.24 -1.97
CA LEU A 26 11.10 2.21 -2.22
C LEU A 26 11.55 3.32 -3.17
N LEU A 27 10.78 3.58 -4.23
CA LEU A 27 11.04 4.70 -5.15
C LEU A 27 10.93 6.04 -4.45
N CYS A 28 9.94 6.23 -3.56
CA CYS A 28 9.80 7.44 -2.76
C CYS A 28 10.98 7.64 -1.81
N VAL A 29 11.45 6.58 -1.15
CA VAL A 29 12.64 6.64 -0.29
C VAL A 29 13.89 6.97 -1.12
N ALA A 30 14.11 6.29 -2.24
CA ALA A 30 15.24 6.55 -3.13
C ALA A 30 15.23 7.98 -3.68
N PHE A 31 14.04 8.49 -4.04
CA PHE A 31 13.88 9.87 -4.48
C PHE A 31 14.17 10.85 -3.36
N GLY A 32 13.69 10.60 -2.13
CA GLY A 32 13.98 11.43 -0.95
C GLY A 32 15.46 11.43 -0.54
N LEU A 33 16.27 10.46 -0.99
CA LEU A 33 17.72 10.48 -0.78
C LEU A 33 18.47 11.35 -1.81
N ILE A 34 17.87 11.59 -2.98
CA ILE A 34 18.49 12.31 -4.10
C ILE A 34 17.95 13.75 -4.20
N ALA A 35 16.66 13.94 -3.85
CA ALA A 35 15.97 15.22 -3.93
C ALA A 35 16.22 16.09 -2.69
N PRO A 36 16.26 17.42 -2.84
CA PRO A 36 16.43 18.35 -1.71
C PRO A 36 15.24 18.33 -0.74
N ASP A 37 15.49 18.68 0.53
CA ASP A 37 14.57 18.59 1.68
C ASP A 37 13.17 19.18 1.44
N THR A 38 13.05 20.15 0.53
CA THR A 38 11.78 20.79 0.16
C THR A 38 10.75 19.86 -0.48
N PHE A 39 11.14 18.67 -0.95
CA PHE A 39 10.23 17.68 -1.54
C PHE A 39 10.08 16.42 -0.71
N HIS A 40 10.56 16.41 0.54
CA HIS A 40 10.47 15.22 1.37
C HIS A 40 9.01 14.93 1.76
N MET A 41 8.39 13.98 1.07
CA MET A 41 7.03 13.52 1.35
C MET A 41 6.87 12.83 2.71
N HIS A 42 7.96 12.58 3.44
CA HIS A 42 8.01 11.90 4.74
C HIS A 42 7.08 12.46 5.83
N GLU A 43 6.78 13.76 5.83
CA GLU A 43 5.86 14.37 6.80
C GLU A 43 4.43 13.84 6.65
N ALA A 44 4.03 13.44 5.44
CA ALA A 44 2.74 12.80 5.21
C ALA A 44 2.69 11.36 5.75
N TRP A 45 3.84 10.70 5.92
CA TRP A 45 3.93 9.30 6.36
C TRP A 45 4.00 9.19 7.88
N ALA A 46 4.61 10.17 8.56
CA ALA A 46 4.68 10.23 10.02
C ALA A 46 3.33 10.05 10.76
N PRO A 47 2.20 10.68 10.34
CA PRO A 47 0.91 10.44 10.97
C PRO A 47 0.24 9.11 10.57
N LEU A 48 0.62 8.55 9.42
CA LEU A 48 0.04 7.32 8.86
C LEU A 48 0.75 6.04 9.36
N LEU A 49 1.96 6.16 9.91
CA LEU A 49 2.76 5.05 10.43
C LEU A 49 3.37 5.39 11.81
N PRO A 50 2.75 4.97 12.92
CA PRO A 50 3.35 5.14 14.25
C PRO A 50 4.69 4.41 14.32
N GLY A 51 5.79 5.14 14.59
CA GLY A 51 7.16 4.62 14.63
C GLY A 51 7.99 4.83 13.36
N PHE A 52 7.50 5.63 12.40
CA PHE A 52 8.28 6.02 11.22
C PHE A 52 9.22 7.20 11.53
N ASP A 53 10.50 6.90 11.75
CA ASP A 53 11.58 7.90 11.80
C ASP A 53 12.36 7.93 10.47
N TRP A 54 12.37 9.08 9.81
CA TRP A 54 13.06 9.28 8.53
C TRP A 54 14.55 8.98 8.65
N LEU A 55 15.11 8.31 7.64
CA LEU A 55 16.54 7.92 7.58
C LEU A 55 17.01 6.96 8.69
N THR A 56 16.10 6.35 9.46
CA THR A 56 16.44 5.29 10.41
C THR A 56 16.13 3.92 9.83
N TRP A 57 16.96 2.92 10.14
CA TRP A 57 16.70 1.52 9.76
C TRP A 57 15.32 1.02 10.25
N PRO A 58 14.90 1.27 11.51
CA PRO A 58 13.57 0.86 11.98
C PRO A 58 12.43 1.54 11.24
N GLY A 59 12.52 2.86 11.00
CA GLY A 59 11.50 3.61 10.26
C GLY A 59 11.37 3.12 8.82
N PHE A 60 12.48 2.80 8.17
CA PHE A 60 12.47 2.25 6.81
C PHE A 60 11.71 0.91 6.73
N PHE A 61 11.97 -0.02 7.65
CA PHE A 61 11.26 -1.30 7.68
C PHE A 61 9.80 -1.15 8.09
N ALA A 62 9.48 -0.24 9.02
CA ALA A 62 8.10 0.08 9.39
C ALA A 62 7.31 0.61 8.18
N GLY A 63 7.90 1.51 7.39
CA GLY A 63 7.35 2.00 6.11
C GLY A 63 7.12 0.89 5.08
N ALA A 64 8.10 0.00 4.90
CA ALA A 64 8.00 -1.12 3.98
C ALA A 64 6.88 -2.08 4.39
N ILE A 65 6.83 -2.48 5.68
CA ILE A 65 5.80 -3.37 6.21
C ILE A 65 4.42 -2.71 6.13
N GLY A 66 4.32 -1.44 6.52
CA GLY A 66 3.07 -0.69 6.47
C GLY A 66 2.52 -0.58 5.05
N SER A 67 3.34 -0.16 4.08
CA SER A 67 2.93 -0.05 2.68
C SER A 67 2.45 -1.39 2.09
N PHE A 68 3.13 -2.49 2.43
CA PHE A 68 2.72 -3.84 2.05
C PHE A 68 1.38 -4.23 2.68
N LEU A 69 1.19 -4.00 4.00
CA LEU A 69 -0.06 -4.32 4.68
C LEU A 69 -1.24 -3.50 4.16
N TYR A 70 -1.01 -2.24 3.76
CA TYR A 70 -2.03 -1.41 3.14
C TYR A 70 -2.52 -1.98 1.81
N GLY A 71 -1.66 -2.64 1.02
CA GLY A 71 -2.09 -3.31 -0.22
C GLY A 71 -3.07 -4.45 0.05
N TRP A 72 -2.81 -5.25 1.08
CA TRP A 72 -3.74 -6.29 1.54
C TRP A 72 -5.02 -5.71 2.12
N TYR A 73 -4.94 -4.63 2.90
CA TYR A 73 -6.11 -3.93 3.42
C TYR A 73 -7.06 -3.47 2.29
N ILE A 74 -6.51 -2.85 1.24
CA ILE A 74 -7.28 -2.42 0.06
C ILE A 74 -7.93 -3.63 -0.64
N ALA A 75 -7.22 -4.74 -0.79
CA ALA A 75 -7.77 -5.92 -1.44
C ALA A 75 -8.88 -6.59 -0.62
N ILE A 76 -8.68 -6.75 0.69
CA ILE A 76 -9.64 -7.40 1.60
C ILE A 76 -10.94 -6.59 1.68
N LEU A 77 -10.88 -5.26 1.71
CA LEU A 77 -12.07 -4.42 1.74
C LEU A 77 -12.64 -4.13 0.35
N GLY A 78 -11.79 -3.82 -0.62
CA GLY A 78 -12.19 -3.39 -1.96
C GLY A 78 -12.91 -4.49 -2.74
N VAL A 79 -12.41 -5.73 -2.70
CA VAL A 79 -13.01 -6.85 -3.45
C VAL A 79 -14.47 -7.14 -3.03
N PRO A 80 -14.81 -7.32 -1.74
CA PRO A 80 -16.20 -7.52 -1.34
C PRO A 80 -17.06 -6.28 -1.57
N LEU A 81 -16.52 -5.07 -1.37
CA LEU A 81 -17.25 -3.82 -1.55
C LEU A 81 -17.65 -3.60 -3.02
N VAL A 82 -16.71 -3.81 -3.96
CA VAL A 82 -16.99 -3.74 -5.40
C VAL A 82 -18.02 -4.79 -5.79
N ARG A 83 -17.93 -6.01 -5.26
CA ARG A 83 -18.96 -7.05 -5.51
C ARG A 83 -20.33 -6.65 -4.96
N TYR A 84 -20.39 -6.00 -3.80
CA TYR A 84 -21.63 -5.52 -3.19
C TYR A 84 -22.26 -4.42 -4.05
N PHE A 85 -21.52 -3.37 -4.39
CA PHE A 85 -22.05 -2.27 -5.20
C PHE A 85 -22.41 -2.70 -6.62
N ARG A 86 -21.63 -3.60 -7.23
CA ARG A 86 -21.95 -4.14 -8.56
C ARG A 86 -23.28 -4.90 -8.59
N LYS A 87 -23.74 -5.47 -7.48
CA LYS A 87 -25.07 -6.10 -7.35
C LYS A 87 -26.22 -5.10 -7.09
N ARG A 88 -25.88 -3.85 -6.74
CA ARG A 88 -26.86 -2.82 -6.35
C ARG A 88 -27.04 -1.76 -7.43
N ILE A 89 -25.99 -1.50 -8.21
CA ILE A 89 -25.96 -0.49 -9.29
C ILE A 89 -26.22 -1.13 -10.66
N GLY A 90 -25.89 -2.42 -10.83
CA GLY A 90 -26.22 -3.22 -12.02
C GLY A 90 -27.24 -4.29 -11.67
#